data_AF-A0A832PAC3-F1
#
_entry.id   AF-A0A832PAC3-F1
#
_cell.length_a   1.000
_cell.length_b   1.000
_cell.length_c   1.000
_cell.angle_alpha   90.00
_cell.angle_beta   90.00
_cell.angle_gamma   90.00
#
_symmetry.space_group_name_H-M   'P 1'
#
loop_
_entity.id
_entity.type
_entity.pdbx_description
1 polymer ?
#
loop_
_entity_poly.entity_id
_entity_poly.type
_entity_poly.pdbx_seq_one_letter_code
_entity_poly.pdbx_strand_id
1 'polypeptide(L)'
;ELLTDMKKYTDECKEQIQELDFEQIKALEERFDSIIMKGIEENPPSLNPEKPGKRGKNPKTKSRNLLDRFIEYKEQILRFLTDLKAPFENNQAERDIRMMKPQQKISGTFRVIQGAGAFCRIRAYISTIRKNGLSVFEGILAALKGAPLTIPE
;
A
#
# COMPACT_ATOMS: atom_id res chain seq x y z
N GLU A 1 -7.81 15.91 2.14
CA GLU A 1 -8.96 16.10 3.05
C GLU A 1 -9.91 14.89 2.98
N LEU A 2 -10.62 14.64 1.88
CA LEU A 2 -11.58 13.53 1.78
C LEU A 2 -11.05 12.15 2.22
N LEU A 3 -9.88 11.71 1.73
CA LEU A 3 -9.30 10.42 2.15
C LEU A 3 -9.01 10.34 3.66
N THR A 4 -8.67 11.46 4.29
CA THR A 4 -8.46 11.52 5.74
C THR A 4 -9.78 11.38 6.48
N ASP A 5 -10.86 11.95 5.96
CA ASP A 5 -12.19 11.81 6.56
C ASP A 5 -12.74 10.40 6.38
N MET A 6 -12.53 9.78 5.22
CA MET A 6 -12.82 8.36 4.99
C MET A 6 -12.06 7.47 5.97
N LYS A 7 -10.78 7.76 6.22
CA LYS A 7 -9.98 7.04 7.22
C LYS A 7 -10.60 7.13 8.61
N LYS A 8 -10.95 8.35 9.06
CA LYS A 8 -11.60 8.55 10.38
C LYS A 8 -12.88 7.73 10.51
N TYR A 9 -13.74 7.77 9.50
CA TYR A 9 -14.96 6.96 9.46
C TYR A 9 -14.66 5.47 9.63
N THR A 10 -13.68 4.93 8.88
CA THR A 10 -13.32 3.51 9.00
C THR A 10 -12.65 3.16 10.32
N ASP A 11 -11.92 4.07 10.94
CA ASP A 11 -11.31 3.87 12.25
C ASP A 11 -12.39 3.84 13.34
N GLU A 12 -13.39 4.73 13.27
CA GLU A 12 -14.55 4.75 14.17
C GLU A 12 -15.37 3.44 14.07
N CYS A 13 -15.63 2.96 12.86
CA CYS A 13 -16.31 1.67 12.66
C CYS A 13 -15.52 0.50 13.27
N LYS A 14 -14.17 0.52 13.18
CA LYS A 14 -13.31 -0.50 13.79
C LYS A 14 -13.34 -0.45 15.32
N GLU A 15 -13.29 0.74 15.90
CA GLU A 15 -13.30 0.92 17.35
C GLU A 15 -14.64 0.55 17.99
N GLN A 16 -15.75 0.88 17.32
CA GLN A 16 -17.10 0.63 17.82
C GLN A 16 -17.66 -0.74 17.44
N ILE A 17 -16.91 -1.55 16.67
CA ILE A 17 -17.36 -2.83 16.10
C ILE A 17 -18.73 -2.64 15.41
N GLN A 18 -18.84 -1.55 14.65
CA GLN A 18 -20.07 -1.19 13.96
C GLN A 18 -20.06 -1.79 12.55
N GLU A 19 -21.23 -2.20 12.07
CA GLU A 19 -21.39 -2.57 10.67
C GLU A 19 -21.19 -1.36 9.76
N LEU A 20 -20.61 -1.63 8.59
CA LEU A 20 -20.36 -0.63 7.55
C LEU A 20 -21.70 -0.15 6.98
N ASP A 21 -21.93 1.16 7.05
CA ASP A 21 -23.12 1.78 6.45
C ASP A 21 -22.91 1.95 4.95
N PHE A 22 -23.65 1.17 4.18
CA PHE A 22 -23.59 1.17 2.73
C PHE A 22 -23.95 2.54 2.12
N GLU A 23 -24.92 3.26 2.69
CA GLU A 23 -25.31 4.58 2.17
C GLU A 23 -24.20 5.60 2.39
N GLN A 24 -23.57 5.57 3.57
CA GLN A 24 -22.45 6.44 3.90
C GLN A 24 -21.22 6.15 3.03
N ILE A 25 -20.88 4.87 2.80
CA ILE A 25 -19.78 4.48 1.91
C ILE A 25 -20.05 4.99 0.49
N LYS A 26 -21.26 4.77 -0.02
CA LYS A 26 -21.64 5.23 -1.36
C LYS A 26 -21.52 6.75 -1.50
N ALA A 27 -21.98 7.50 -0.49
CA ALA A 27 -21.84 8.96 -0.49
C ALA A 27 -20.36 9.40 -0.49
N LEU A 28 -19.48 8.69 0.22
CA LEU A 28 -18.04 8.95 0.20
C LEU A 28 -17.41 8.66 -1.17
N GLU A 29 -17.82 7.56 -1.82
CA GLU A 29 -17.38 7.21 -3.17
C GLU A 29 -17.84 8.23 -4.23
N GLU A 30 -19.08 8.70 -4.14
CA GLU A 30 -19.61 9.74 -5.04
C GLU A 30 -18.86 11.07 -4.89
N ARG A 31 -18.48 11.43 -3.66
CA ARG A 31 -17.61 12.60 -3.41
C ARG A 31 -16.21 12.41 -3.97
N PHE A 32 -15.67 11.19 -3.90
CA PHE A 32 -14.39 10.86 -4.53
C PHE A 32 -14.47 11.06 -6.04
N ASP A 33 -15.47 10.48 -6.70
CA ASP A 33 -15.66 10.60 -8.15
C ASP A 33 -15.85 12.05 -8.60
N SER A 34 -16.59 12.83 -7.81
CA SER A 34 -16.77 14.27 -8.07
C SER A 34 -15.44 15.04 -8.06
N ILE A 35 -14.54 14.73 -7.12
CA ILE A 35 -13.20 15.32 -7.07
C ILE A 35 -12.35 14.88 -8.26
N ILE A 36 -12.45 13.61 -8.65
CA ILE A 36 -11.74 13.08 -9.83
C ILE A 36 -12.19 13.80 -11.10
N MET A 37 -13.50 13.98 -11.29
CA MET A 37 -14.06 14.69 -12.45
C MET A 37 -13.55 16.14 -12.51
N LYS A 38 -13.61 16.86 -11.40
CA LYS A 38 -13.04 18.21 -11.31
C LYS A 38 -11.54 18.21 -11.63
N GLY A 39 -10.79 17.23 -11.12
CA GLY A 39 -9.37 17.07 -11.43
C GLY A 39 -9.10 16.83 -12.92
N ILE A 40 -9.98 16.11 -13.62
CA ILE A 40 -9.87 15.89 -15.07
C ILE A 40 -10.03 17.21 -15.82
N GLU A 41 -11.02 18.01 -15.44
CA GLU A 41 -11.29 19.33 -16.04
C GLU A 41 -10.14 20.32 -15.80
N GLU A 42 -9.56 20.34 -14.60
CA GLU A 42 -8.44 21.21 -14.24
C GLU A 42 -7.11 20.78 -14.88
N ASN A 43 -7.00 19.52 -15.33
CA ASN A 43 -5.78 18.97 -15.92
C ASN A 43 -6.01 18.47 -17.36
N PRO A 44 -6.39 19.37 -18.30
CA PRO A 44 -6.61 19.00 -19.67
C PRO A 44 -5.29 18.63 -20.37
N PRO A 45 -5.34 17.81 -21.44
CA PRO A 45 -4.15 17.43 -22.20
C PRO A 45 -3.35 18.60 -22.78
N SER A 46 -3.96 19.77 -22.94
CA SER A 46 -3.30 21.00 -23.39
C SER A 46 -2.24 21.53 -22.42
N LEU A 47 -2.32 21.17 -21.13
CA LEU A 47 -1.28 21.50 -20.14
C LEU A 47 -0.07 20.57 -20.20
N ASN A 48 -0.10 19.53 -21.03
CA ASN A 48 1.01 18.62 -21.16
C ASN A 48 2.22 19.33 -21.79
N PRO A 49 3.41 19.23 -21.19
CA PRO A 49 4.61 19.86 -21.73
C PRO A 49 4.96 19.30 -23.12
N GLU A 50 5.34 20.20 -24.02
CA GLU A 50 5.83 19.82 -25.34
C GLU A 50 7.22 19.21 -25.24
N LYS A 51 7.46 18.19 -26.07
CA LYS A 51 8.77 17.52 -26.15
C LYS A 51 9.44 17.85 -27.49
N PRO A 52 10.31 18.88 -27.55
CA PRO A 52 10.94 19.26 -28.81
C PRO A 52 11.83 18.13 -29.35
N GLY A 53 11.65 17.79 -30.62
CA GLY A 53 12.56 16.93 -31.38
C GLY A 53 12.57 15.44 -31.01
N LYS A 54 11.63 14.91 -30.20
CA LYS A 54 11.56 13.45 -29.93
C LYS A 54 10.25 12.84 -30.44
N ARG A 55 10.37 11.71 -31.12
CA ARG A 55 9.23 10.88 -31.57
C ARG A 55 8.46 10.34 -30.36
N GLY A 56 7.13 10.38 -30.39
CA GLY A 56 6.23 9.85 -29.35
C GLY A 56 5.24 10.88 -28.79
N LYS A 57 4.37 10.46 -27.87
CA LYS A 57 3.40 11.35 -27.20
C LYS A 57 4.11 12.32 -26.24
N ASN A 58 3.57 13.53 -26.12
CA ASN A 58 4.00 14.48 -25.09
C ASN A 58 3.82 13.87 -23.70
N PRO A 59 4.79 14.06 -22.78
CA PRO A 59 4.66 13.58 -21.42
C PRO A 59 3.51 14.29 -20.70
N LYS A 60 2.79 13.56 -19.85
CA LYS A 60 1.74 14.11 -18.99
C LYS A 60 2.34 14.91 -17.83
N THR A 61 1.61 15.90 -17.32
CA THR A 61 1.99 16.61 -16.09
C THR A 61 2.04 15.66 -14.89
N LYS A 62 2.77 16.03 -13.82
CA LYS A 62 2.80 15.23 -12.57
C LYS A 62 1.39 15.06 -12.01
N SER A 63 0.60 16.12 -11.98
CA SER A 63 -0.79 16.12 -11.51
C SER A 63 -1.67 15.19 -12.34
N ARG A 64 -1.55 15.21 -13.67
CA ARG A 64 -2.30 14.29 -14.55
C ARG A 64 -1.91 12.83 -14.33
N ASN A 65 -0.62 12.53 -14.16
CA ASN A 65 -0.18 11.17 -13.86
C ASN A 65 -0.74 10.67 -12.51
N LEU A 66 -0.77 11.54 -11.49
CA LEU A 66 -1.37 11.20 -10.21
C LEU A 66 -2.87 10.92 -10.35
N LEU A 67 -3.59 11.79 -11.04
CA LEU A 67 -5.03 11.64 -11.30
C LEU A 67 -5.34 10.33 -12.04
N ASP A 68 -4.59 10.02 -13.09
CA ASP A 68 -4.76 8.77 -13.84
C ASP A 68 -4.56 7.54 -12.94
N ARG A 69 -3.64 7.58 -11.97
CA ARG A 69 -3.48 6.51 -10.98
C ARG A 69 -4.66 6.40 -10.03
N PHE A 70 -5.23 7.54 -9.59
CA PHE A 70 -6.43 7.51 -8.76
C PHE A 70 -7.65 6.94 -9.49
N ILE A 71 -7.75 7.17 -10.80
CA ILE A 71 -8.78 6.57 -11.66
C ILE A 71 -8.53 5.06 -11.82
N GLU A 72 -7.30 4.69 -12.22
CA GLU A 72 -6.93 3.31 -12.52
C GLU A 72 -7.02 2.40 -11.28
N TYR A 73 -6.67 2.91 -10.10
CA TYR A 73 -6.61 2.13 -8.86
C TYR A 73 -7.65 2.54 -7.83
N LYS A 74 -8.80 3.09 -8.25
CA LYS A 74 -9.88 3.54 -7.34
C LYS A 74 -10.25 2.45 -6.34
N GLU A 75 -10.51 1.24 -6.82
CA GLU A 75 -10.93 0.11 -5.98
C GLU A 75 -9.88 -0.25 -4.92
N GLN A 76 -8.60 -0.26 -5.28
CA GLN A 76 -7.53 -0.59 -4.35
C GLN A 76 -7.29 0.54 -3.34
N ILE A 77 -7.40 1.80 -3.78
CA ILE A 77 -7.27 2.97 -2.92
C ILE A 77 -8.40 3.00 -1.89
N LEU A 78 -9.63 2.71 -2.30
CA LEU A 78 -10.82 2.78 -1.45
C LEU A 78 -11.14 1.47 -0.71
N ARG A 79 -10.33 0.41 -0.89
CA ARG A 79 -10.58 -0.93 -0.33
C ARG A 79 -10.81 -0.93 1.18
N PHE A 80 -10.15 -0.03 1.92
CA PHE A 80 -10.27 0.08 3.37
C PHE A 80 -11.68 0.54 3.83
N LEU A 81 -12.50 1.11 2.94
CA LEU A 81 -13.89 1.48 3.22
C LEU A 81 -14.81 0.25 3.31
N THR A 82 -14.54 -0.79 2.52
CA THR A 82 -15.39 -1.98 2.44
C THR A 82 -14.81 -3.20 3.17
N ASP A 83 -13.49 -3.23 3.34
CA ASP A 83 -12.77 -4.30 4.02
C ASP A 83 -11.95 -3.70 5.18
N LEU A 84 -12.52 -3.74 6.38
CA LEU A 84 -11.87 -3.18 7.58
C LEU A 84 -10.56 -3.90 7.96
N LYS A 85 -10.28 -5.09 7.41
CA LYS A 85 -8.98 -5.75 7.57
C LYS A 85 -7.90 -5.10 6.70
N ALA A 86 -8.28 -4.42 5.63
CA ALA A 86 -7.35 -3.63 4.83
C ALA A 86 -6.99 -2.33 5.55
N PRO A 87 -5.69 -2.04 5.76
CA PRO A 87 -5.27 -0.77 6.32
C PRO A 87 -5.39 0.36 5.29
N PHE A 88 -5.62 1.59 5.77
CA PHE A 88 -5.60 2.80 4.93
C PHE A 88 -4.22 3.06 4.28
N GLU A 89 -3.14 2.68 4.98
CA GLU A 89 -1.77 2.97 4.56
C GLU A 89 -1.03 1.69 4.14
N ASN A 90 -0.14 1.83 3.16
CA ASN A 90 0.76 0.75 2.72
C ASN A 90 2.10 0.70 3.50
N ASN A 91 2.20 1.45 4.59
CA ASN A 91 3.46 1.64 5.33
C ASN A 91 4.11 0.33 5.77
N GLN A 92 3.32 -0.67 6.14
CA GLN A 92 3.84 -1.95 6.59
C GLN A 92 4.47 -2.75 5.44
N ALA A 93 3.80 -2.85 4.29
CA ALA A 93 4.35 -3.56 3.14
C ALA A 93 5.63 -2.87 2.64
N GLU A 94 5.64 -1.54 2.61
CA GLU A 94 6.83 -0.77 2.25
C GLU A 94 8.01 -1.04 3.18
N ARG A 95 7.78 -1.04 4.50
CA ARG A 95 8.82 -1.36 5.49
C ARG A 95 9.38 -2.76 5.29
N ASP A 96 8.52 -3.72 4.98
CA ASP A 96 8.90 -5.12 4.81
C ASP A 96 9.72 -5.33 3.53
N ILE A 97 9.37 -4.69 2.42
CA ILE A 97 10.16 -4.77 1.17
C ILE A 97 11.43 -3.92 1.21
N ARG A 98 11.47 -2.86 2.03
CA ARG A 98 12.57 -1.88 2.05
C ARG A 98 13.93 -2.53 2.23
N MET A 99 14.02 -3.58 3.04
CA MET A 99 15.29 -4.22 3.36
C MET A 99 15.96 -4.93 2.17
N MET A 100 15.23 -5.18 1.09
CA MET A 100 15.84 -5.64 -0.16
C MET A 100 16.74 -4.58 -0.79
N LYS A 101 16.42 -3.28 -0.65
CA LYS A 101 17.20 -2.22 -1.30
C LYS A 101 18.58 -2.02 -0.67
N PRO A 102 18.74 -1.95 0.67
CA PRO A 102 20.06 -1.99 1.32
C PRO A 102 20.86 -3.25 0.97
N GLN A 103 20.21 -4.41 0.89
CA GLN A 103 20.89 -5.66 0.53
C GLN A 103 21.50 -5.58 -0.88
N GLN A 104 20.79 -5.00 -1.84
CA GLN A 104 21.29 -4.78 -3.20
C GLN A 104 22.35 -3.68 -3.27
N LYS A 105 22.16 -2.57 -2.55
CA LYS A 105 23.00 -1.37 -2.67
C LYS A 105 24.30 -1.44 -1.85
N ILE A 106 24.24 -2.05 -0.67
CA ILE A 106 25.30 -1.96 0.36
C ILE A 106 25.89 -3.34 0.63
N SER A 107 25.05 -4.37 0.82
CA SER A 107 25.50 -5.69 1.29
C SER A 107 25.91 -6.66 0.17
N GLY A 108 26.35 -6.13 -0.99
CA GLY A 108 26.93 -6.93 -2.07
C GLY A 108 25.96 -7.76 -2.90
N THR A 109 24.65 -7.45 -2.85
CA THR A 109 23.56 -8.12 -3.59
C THR A 109 23.46 -9.65 -3.35
N PHE A 110 22.52 -10.32 -4.00
CA PHE A 110 22.40 -11.78 -3.98
C PHE A 110 23.10 -12.38 -5.19
N ARG A 111 24.00 -13.35 -4.97
CA ARG A 111 24.69 -14.06 -6.05
C ARG A 111 23.82 -15.13 -6.72
N VAL A 112 22.87 -15.70 -5.97
CA VAL A 112 21.97 -16.76 -6.41
C VAL A 112 20.56 -16.56 -5.84
N ILE A 113 19.54 -17.06 -6.54
CA ILE A 113 18.11 -16.93 -6.17
C ILE A 113 17.82 -17.57 -4.80
N GLN A 114 18.49 -18.68 -4.47
CA GLN A 114 18.30 -19.37 -3.21
C GLN A 114 18.64 -18.47 -2.01
N GLY A 115 19.68 -17.64 -2.12
CA GLY A 115 20.06 -16.68 -1.08
C GLY A 115 19.03 -15.56 -0.92
N ALA A 116 18.48 -15.07 -2.03
CA ALA A 116 17.37 -14.11 -2.00
C ALA A 116 16.12 -14.73 -1.34
N GLY A 117 15.80 -15.98 -1.68
CA GLY A 117 14.68 -16.72 -1.08
C GLY A 117 14.85 -16.92 0.43
N ALA A 118 16.05 -17.28 0.88
CA ALA A 118 16.36 -17.40 2.31
C ALA A 118 16.19 -16.06 3.04
N PHE A 119 16.70 -14.97 2.46
CA PHE A 119 16.52 -13.63 3.02
C PHE A 119 15.05 -13.24 3.14
N CYS A 120 14.26 -13.42 2.08
CA CYS A 120 12.83 -13.13 2.09
C CYS A 120 12.10 -13.98 3.13
N ARG A 121 12.42 -15.27 3.26
CA ARG A 121 11.81 -16.18 4.25
C ARG A 121 12.07 -15.73 5.68
N ILE A 122 13.33 -15.41 6.01
CA ILE A 122 13.71 -14.92 7.35
C ILE A 122 13.00 -13.62 7.68
N ARG A 123 12.99 -12.67 6.74
CA ARG A 123 12.32 -11.37 6.91
C ARG A 123 10.81 -11.52 7.07
N ALA A 124 10.19 -12.38 6.27
CA ALA A 124 8.76 -12.67 6.32
C ALA A 124 8.36 -13.27 7.68
N TYR A 125 9.17 -14.21 8.20
CA TYR A 125 8.97 -14.78 9.53
C TYR A 125 9.08 -13.70 10.62
N ILE A 126 10.16 -12.91 10.63
CA ILE A 126 10.35 -11.83 11.62
C ILE A 126 9.21 -10.80 11.55
N SER A 127 8.80 -10.37 10.35
CA SER A 127 7.67 -9.45 10.18
C SER A 127 6.38 -10.04 10.74
N THR A 128 6.14 -11.34 10.50
CA THR A 128 4.96 -12.06 10.99
C THR A 128 4.94 -12.19 12.51
N ILE A 129 6.05 -12.50 13.15
CA ILE A 129 6.14 -12.55 14.61
C ILE A 129 5.89 -11.15 15.20
N ARG A 130 6.56 -10.14 14.67
CA ARG A 130 6.44 -8.76 15.17
C ARG A 130 5.02 -8.19 15.01
N LYS A 131 4.36 -8.41 13.88
CA LYS A 131 3.01 -7.86 13.62
C LYS A 131 1.92 -8.51 14.49
N ASN A 132 2.19 -9.68 15.07
CA ASN A 132 1.30 -10.37 15.99
C ASN A 132 1.70 -10.17 17.47
N GLY A 133 2.55 -9.18 17.76
CA GLY A 133 2.93 -8.85 19.14
C GLY A 133 3.81 -9.89 19.84
N LEU A 134 4.37 -10.85 19.10
CA LEU A 134 5.22 -11.90 19.64
C LEU A 134 6.69 -11.45 19.73
N SER A 135 7.43 -12.03 20.67
CA SER A 135 8.87 -11.76 20.81
C SER A 135 9.64 -12.30 19.62
N VAL A 136 10.32 -11.41 18.88
CA VAL A 136 11.18 -11.79 17.75
C VAL A 136 12.31 -12.70 18.20
N PHE A 137 12.89 -12.46 19.38
CA PHE A 137 13.97 -13.27 19.92
C PHE A 137 13.51 -14.71 20.19
N GLU A 138 12.37 -14.87 20.87
CA GLU A 138 11.79 -16.18 21.13
C GLU A 138 11.40 -16.88 19.83
N GLY A 139 10.83 -16.15 18.87
CA GLY A 139 10.51 -16.67 17.55
C GLY A 139 11.73 -17.23 16.82
N ILE A 140 12.86 -16.50 16.83
CA ILE A 140 14.11 -16.98 16.23
C ILE A 140 14.64 -18.21 16.96
N LEU A 141 14.65 -18.18 18.30
CA LEU A 141 15.12 -19.31 19.11
C LEU A 141 14.30 -20.58 18.85
N ALA A 142 12.98 -20.45 18.78
CA ALA A 142 12.05 -21.55 18.53
C ALA A 142 12.24 -22.13 17.11
N ALA A 143 12.42 -21.28 16.11
CA ALA A 143 12.73 -21.70 14.74
C ALA A 143 14.05 -22.47 14.65
N LEU A 144 15.10 -22.02 15.36
CA LEU A 144 16.39 -22.73 15.42
C LEU A 144 16.29 -24.09 16.14
N LYS A 145 15.36 -24.24 17.08
CA LYS A 145 15.06 -25.52 17.75
C LYS A 145 14.16 -26.44 16.92
N GLY A 146 13.77 -26.05 15.71
CA GLY A 146 12.88 -26.84 14.83
C GLY A 146 11.39 -26.72 15.17
N ALA A 147 11.01 -25.80 16.07
CA ALA A 147 9.63 -25.56 16.47
C ALA A 147 9.29 -24.06 16.30
N PRO A 148 9.24 -23.53 15.07
CA PRO A 148 8.96 -22.11 14.83
C PRO A 148 7.60 -21.72 15.39
N LEU A 149 7.50 -20.48 15.90
CA LEU A 149 6.22 -19.94 16.36
C LEU A 149 5.30 -19.74 15.17
N THR A 150 4.07 -20.22 15.29
CA THR A 150 3.02 -20.07 14.29
C THR A 150 1.94 -19.14 14.81
N ILE A 151 1.30 -18.42 13.90
CA ILE A 151 0.12 -17.61 14.23
C ILE A 151 -1.10 -18.53 14.10
N PRO A 152 -1.96 -18.65 15.12
CA PRO A 152 -3.22 -19.37 15.01
C PRO A 152 -4.08 -18.76 13.88
N GLU A 153 -4.81 -19.61 13.15
CA GLU A 153 -5.80 -19.17 12.15
C GLU A 153 -7.01 -18.49 12.79
#